data_AF-A0A2V2YDY8-F1
#
_entry.id   AF-A0A2V2YDY8-F1
#
_cell.length_a   1.000
_cell.length_b   1.000
_cell.length_c   1.000
_cell.angle_alpha   90.00
_cell.angle_beta   90.00
_cell.angle_gamma   90.00
#
_symmetry.space_group_name_H-M   'P 1'
#
loop_
_entity.id
_entity.type
_entity.pdbx_description
1 polymer ?
#
loop_
_entity_poly.entity_id
_entity_poly.type
_entity_poly.pdbx_seq_one_letter_code
_entity_poly.pdbx_strand_id
1 'polypeptide(L)'
;MLKFRFPLNLQLFADGDGATDNEEIEVDLPDVSDDDNEIDLDEIFEGGDDDGEGQVQDGDGHQGAAVDEQNEESEGDETTEDDGSNVRGGKGKNATANAVIAERKKWQERMRKLEKEAATAKRFMQQVGVGDVDELNRRMDAMEAHRLTQQGVPAEVAQQYAATQRQLADIQQQMRKSKYDAEATRLKADPFYADLDDYREEFEEEAERLNMSLEDVYWMRRGRERMKERENEVTAKVKADKAKTQAKKVVTSPTGNNAGQSTKRVQLSAIERQIAKAAGMTPEEYAKNKKR
;
A
#
# COMPACT_ATOMS: atom_id res chain seq x y z
N MET A 1 -23.81 2.87 31.75
CA MET A 1 -22.87 3.85 31.15
C MET A 1 -21.57 3.80 31.92
N LEU A 2 -20.49 3.29 31.33
CA LEU A 2 -19.17 3.24 31.96
C LEU A 2 -18.44 4.57 31.74
N LYS A 3 -18.08 5.25 32.82
CA LYS A 3 -17.20 6.43 32.80
C LYS A 3 -15.75 5.95 32.82
N PHE A 4 -15.05 6.10 31.70
CA PHE A 4 -13.60 5.94 31.64
C PHE A 4 -12.94 7.24 32.12
N ARG A 5 -12.18 7.18 33.21
CA ARG A 5 -11.27 8.23 33.68
C ARG A 5 -9.85 7.78 33.35
N PHE A 6 -9.15 8.53 32.51
CA PHE A 6 -7.70 8.39 32.36
C PHE A 6 -7.01 9.34 33.34
N PRO A 7 -6.15 8.86 34.24
CA PRO A 7 -5.24 9.73 34.97
C PRO A 7 -4.10 10.14 34.02
N LEU A 8 -4.16 11.37 33.52
CA LEU A 8 -3.02 12.00 32.85
C LEU A 8 -2.04 12.45 33.94
N ASN A 9 -0.92 11.73 34.08
CA ASN A 9 0.23 12.23 34.83
C ASN A 9 0.97 13.26 33.97
N LEU A 10 0.51 14.50 34.03
CA LEU A 10 1.27 15.67 33.61
C LEU A 10 2.35 15.96 34.67
N GLN A 11 3.49 15.28 34.55
CA GLN A 11 4.73 15.67 35.22
C GLN A 11 5.81 15.83 34.17
N LEU A 12 5.82 17.01 33.55
CA LEU A 12 7.00 17.60 32.93
C LEU A 12 6.73 19.12 32.96
N PHE A 13 7.70 19.91 33.38
CA PHE A 13 7.64 21.37 33.64
C PHE A 13 7.08 21.79 35.01
N ALA A 14 7.84 21.53 36.06
CA ALA A 14 7.75 22.30 37.30
C ALA A 14 9.15 22.53 37.86
N ASP A 15 9.88 23.44 37.21
CA ASP A 15 10.92 24.25 37.85
C ASP A 15 10.47 25.70 37.68
N GLY A 16 10.12 26.36 38.79
CA GLY A 16 9.70 27.76 38.77
C GLY A 16 8.79 28.11 39.94
N ASP A 17 9.41 28.48 41.06
CA ASP A 17 8.79 29.22 42.16
C ASP A 17 7.89 30.36 41.65
N GLY A 18 6.66 30.42 42.15
CA GLY A 18 5.75 31.52 41.86
C GLY A 18 4.35 31.25 42.36
N ALA A 19 4.10 31.62 43.62
CA ALA A 19 2.75 31.72 44.16
C ALA A 19 1.94 32.73 43.34
N THR A 20 0.78 32.32 42.80
CA THR A 20 -0.40 33.19 42.66
C THR A 20 -1.65 32.35 42.49
N ASP A 21 -2.68 32.88 43.15
CA ASP A 21 -4.09 32.52 43.22
C ASP A 21 -4.72 31.65 42.14
N ASN A 22 -5.57 30.77 42.66
CA ASN A 22 -6.50 29.90 41.95
C ASN A 22 -7.66 30.77 41.41
N GLU A 23 -7.40 31.60 40.40
CA GLU A 23 -8.48 32.23 39.62
C GLU A 23 -8.99 31.23 38.57
N GLU A 24 -10.25 30.86 38.74
CA GLU A 24 -11.04 30.08 37.81
C GLU A 24 -11.17 30.91 36.52
N ILE A 25 -10.38 30.59 35.50
CA ILE A 25 -10.47 31.23 34.18
C ILE A 25 -11.78 30.77 33.53
N GLU A 26 -12.82 31.57 33.72
CA GLU A 26 -14.08 31.47 32.98
C GLU A 26 -13.81 31.96 31.55
N VAL A 27 -13.50 31.02 30.66
CA VAL A 27 -13.38 31.30 29.22
C VAL A 27 -14.80 31.43 28.68
N ASP A 28 -15.25 32.67 28.50
CA ASP A 28 -16.50 33.00 27.83
C ASP A 28 -16.36 32.64 26.34
N LEU A 29 -16.73 31.41 25.99
CA LEU A 29 -16.81 30.98 24.60
C LEU A 29 -17.95 31.74 23.94
N PRO A 30 -17.72 32.39 22.78
CA PRO A 30 -18.83 32.98 22.03
C PRO A 30 -19.83 31.89 21.68
N ASP A 31 -21.08 32.13 22.06
CA ASP A 31 -22.24 31.34 21.66
C ASP A 31 -22.38 31.45 20.14
N VAL A 32 -21.86 30.45 19.42
CA VAL A 32 -22.06 30.31 17.96
C VAL A 32 -23.39 29.62 17.75
N SER A 33 -24.46 30.27 18.20
CA SER A 33 -25.84 29.93 17.89
C SER A 33 -26.24 30.60 16.59
N ASP A 34 -26.55 29.77 15.59
CA ASP A 34 -27.49 30.04 14.50
C ASP A 34 -27.26 31.32 13.70
N ASP A 35 -26.36 31.25 12.71
CA ASP A 35 -26.56 32.00 11.47
C ASP A 35 -26.40 31.03 10.29
N ASP A 36 -27.55 30.66 9.74
CA ASP A 36 -27.75 29.92 8.50
C ASP A 36 -27.20 30.71 7.29
N ASN A 37 -25.88 30.85 7.20
CA ASN A 37 -25.22 31.22 5.96
C ASN A 37 -24.89 29.94 5.18
N GLU A 38 -25.90 29.44 4.46
CA GLU A 38 -25.69 28.58 3.29
C GLU A 38 -24.83 29.38 2.29
N ILE A 39 -23.53 29.13 2.31
CA ILE A 39 -22.63 29.58 1.23
C ILE A 39 -22.89 28.62 0.07
N ASP A 40 -23.72 29.06 -0.88
CA ASP A 40 -23.92 28.40 -2.17
C ASP A 40 -22.59 28.41 -2.93
N LEU A 41 -21.86 27.30 -2.83
CA LEU A 41 -20.55 27.06 -3.46
C LEU A 41 -20.64 26.83 -4.98
N ASP A 42 -21.83 26.89 -5.56
CA ASP A 42 -22.08 26.63 -6.98
C ASP A 42 -22.01 27.90 -7.86
N GLU A 43 -21.89 29.11 -7.27
CA GLU A 43 -21.92 30.38 -8.03
C GLU A 43 -20.54 31.05 -8.24
N ILE A 44 -19.44 30.44 -7.78
CA ILE A 44 -18.08 31.04 -7.90
C ILE A 44 -17.31 30.58 -9.15
N PHE A 45 -17.87 29.67 -9.97
CA PHE A 45 -17.17 29.13 -11.14
C PHE A 45 -17.94 29.31 -12.47
N GLU A 46 -18.50 30.50 -12.70
CA GLU A 46 -18.96 30.92 -14.02
C GLU A 46 -18.44 32.32 -14.34
N GLY A 47 -17.41 32.41 -15.18
CA GLY A 47 -16.93 33.69 -15.70
C GLY A 47 -15.51 33.66 -16.21
N GLY A 48 -15.31 33.21 -17.45
CA GLY A 48 -14.02 33.33 -18.13
C GLY A 48 -13.90 32.60 -19.45
N ASP A 49 -14.86 32.76 -20.36
CA ASP A 49 -14.59 32.58 -21.79
C ASP A 49 -13.63 33.70 -22.22
N ASP A 50 -12.35 33.38 -22.42
CA ASP A 50 -11.37 34.24 -23.09
C ASP A 50 -10.83 33.53 -24.34
N ASP A 51 -11.48 33.89 -25.43
CA ASP A 51 -11.24 33.57 -26.83
C ASP A 51 -10.00 34.30 -27.36
N GLY A 52 -8.82 33.87 -26.91
CA GLY A 52 -7.52 34.34 -27.41
C GLY A 52 -6.94 33.50 -28.53
N GLU A 53 -7.48 33.58 -29.75
CA GLU A 53 -6.81 33.06 -30.96
C GLU A 53 -5.55 33.88 -31.29
N GLY A 54 -4.43 33.48 -30.70
CA GLY A 54 -3.10 33.97 -31.06
C GLY A 54 -2.53 33.24 -32.27
N GLN A 55 -2.69 33.83 -33.46
CA GLN A 55 -1.88 33.53 -34.64
C GLN A 55 -0.39 33.77 -34.33
N VAL A 56 0.44 32.73 -34.40
CA VAL A 56 1.89 32.88 -34.54
C VAL A 56 2.31 32.53 -35.95
N GLN A 57 2.74 33.59 -36.63
CA GLN A 57 3.31 33.64 -37.97
C GLN A 57 4.61 32.84 -38.09
N ASP A 58 4.78 32.31 -39.29
CA ASP A 58 5.98 31.70 -39.84
C ASP A 58 7.24 32.56 -39.65
N GLY A 59 8.33 31.91 -39.24
CA GLY A 59 9.67 32.47 -39.14
C GLY A 59 10.72 31.45 -39.60
N ASP A 60 10.81 31.28 -40.91
CA ASP A 60 11.90 30.63 -41.64
C ASP A 60 13.22 31.42 -41.45
N GLY A 61 14.36 30.73 -41.32
CA GLY A 61 15.67 31.39 -41.46
C GLY A 61 16.88 30.80 -40.74
N HIS A 62 17.65 30.02 -41.51
CA HIS A 62 19.12 29.77 -41.42
C HIS A 62 19.63 28.72 -40.43
N GLN A 63 20.08 27.55 -40.92
CA GLN A 63 21.36 27.27 -41.62
C GLN A 63 22.61 27.35 -40.73
N GLY A 64 23.20 26.17 -40.51
CA GLY A 64 24.66 25.98 -40.55
C GLY A 64 25.35 25.80 -39.19
N ALA A 65 25.74 24.57 -38.88
CA ALA A 65 27.15 24.17 -38.85
C ALA A 65 27.29 22.75 -38.30
N ALA A 66 27.90 21.89 -39.10
CA ALA A 66 28.40 20.59 -38.70
C ALA A 66 29.61 20.78 -37.75
N VAL A 67 29.60 20.08 -36.61
CA VAL A 67 30.75 19.77 -35.76
C VAL A 67 30.41 18.43 -35.10
N ASP A 68 30.84 17.31 -35.65
CA ASP A 68 32.15 16.65 -35.53
C ASP A 68 32.08 15.51 -34.48
N GLU A 69 32.36 14.31 -35.00
CA GLU A 69 32.30 13.01 -34.35
C GLU A 69 33.59 12.77 -33.57
N GLN A 70 33.54 12.66 -32.23
CA GLN A 70 34.45 11.82 -31.43
C GLN A 70 33.68 11.38 -30.18
N ASN A 71 33.18 10.15 -30.13
CA ASN A 71 33.88 8.97 -29.62
C ASN A 71 34.23 9.08 -28.13
N GLU A 72 33.36 8.56 -27.27
CA GLU A 72 33.76 7.89 -26.03
C GLU A 72 32.73 6.82 -25.67
N GLU A 73 33.25 5.61 -25.49
CA GLU A 73 32.57 4.34 -25.33
C GLU A 73 31.70 4.33 -24.06
N SER A 74 30.38 4.22 -24.22
CA SER A 74 29.50 3.82 -23.12
C SER A 74 29.25 2.33 -23.23
N GLU A 75 29.91 1.60 -22.34
CA GLU A 75 29.88 0.17 -22.16
C GLU A 75 28.45 -0.40 -22.10
N GLY A 76 28.20 -1.35 -23.01
CA GLY A 76 27.28 -2.49 -22.88
C GLY A 76 26.07 -2.36 -21.96
N ASP A 77 25.00 -1.75 -22.48
CA ASP A 77 23.64 -2.05 -22.03
C ASP A 77 23.30 -3.48 -22.46
N GLU A 78 23.46 -4.42 -21.54
CA GLU A 78 23.04 -5.81 -21.67
C GLU A 78 21.51 -5.84 -21.71
N THR A 79 20.96 -5.69 -22.92
CA THR A 79 19.59 -6.04 -23.26
C THR A 79 19.37 -7.51 -22.93
N THR A 80 18.96 -7.77 -21.68
CA THR A 80 18.47 -9.09 -21.29
C THR A 80 17.03 -9.24 -21.78
N GLU A 81 16.88 -9.39 -23.09
CA GLU A 81 15.79 -10.19 -23.64
C GLU A 81 16.09 -11.66 -23.26
N ASP A 82 15.61 -12.10 -22.10
CA ASP A 82 15.60 -13.52 -21.77
C ASP A 82 14.20 -13.99 -21.33
N ASP A 83 13.63 -14.73 -22.28
CA ASP A 83 12.70 -15.83 -22.13
C ASP A 83 11.41 -15.56 -21.36
N GLY A 84 10.35 -15.32 -22.15
CA GLY A 84 9.01 -15.77 -21.83
C GLY A 84 9.00 -17.27 -21.60
N SER A 85 9.42 -17.69 -20.40
CA SER A 85 9.40 -19.08 -19.99
C SER A 85 7.95 -19.53 -19.93
N ASN A 86 7.59 -20.23 -20.99
CA ASN A 86 6.50 -21.17 -21.10
C ASN A 86 6.64 -22.18 -19.94
N VAL A 87 6.10 -21.87 -18.75
CA VAL A 87 6.02 -22.81 -17.62
C VAL A 87 4.90 -23.82 -17.91
N ARG A 88 5.15 -24.66 -18.91
CA ARG A 88 4.52 -25.96 -19.05
C ARG A 88 4.96 -26.82 -17.87
N GLY A 89 3.98 -27.15 -17.02
CA GLY A 89 3.90 -28.44 -16.34
C GLY A 89 5.11 -28.88 -15.52
N GLY A 90 5.38 -28.21 -14.40
CA GLY A 90 6.29 -28.71 -13.36
C GLY A 90 5.56 -28.94 -12.05
N LYS A 91 4.87 -30.08 -11.90
CA LYS A 91 4.37 -30.57 -10.60
C LYS A 91 5.54 -30.63 -9.62
N GLY A 92 5.60 -29.72 -8.65
CA GLY A 92 6.47 -29.84 -7.47
C GLY A 92 7.52 -28.75 -7.23
N LYS A 93 7.48 -27.60 -7.90
CA LYS A 93 8.34 -26.46 -7.52
C LYS A 93 7.63 -25.62 -6.45
N ASN A 94 8.20 -25.62 -5.24
CA ASN A 94 7.68 -24.95 -4.05
C ASN A 94 7.27 -23.50 -4.34
N ALA A 95 5.96 -23.24 -4.43
CA ALA A 95 5.41 -21.90 -4.67
C ALA A 95 5.92 -20.88 -3.62
N THR A 96 6.16 -21.34 -2.39
CA THR A 96 6.80 -20.56 -1.32
C THR A 96 8.23 -20.16 -1.62
N ALA A 97 9.04 -21.02 -2.27
CA ALA A 97 10.41 -20.68 -2.62
C ALA A 97 10.46 -19.61 -3.74
N ASN A 98 9.57 -19.72 -4.73
CA ASN A 98 9.47 -18.72 -5.79
C ASN A 98 8.96 -17.36 -5.27
N ALA A 99 8.02 -17.36 -4.32
CA ALA A 99 7.56 -16.14 -3.67
C ALA A 99 8.69 -15.43 -2.90
N VAL A 100 9.49 -16.18 -2.13
CA VAL A 100 10.65 -15.62 -1.40
C VAL A 100 11.72 -15.08 -2.35
N ILE A 101 11.96 -15.74 -3.49
CA ILE A 101 12.89 -15.25 -4.52
C ILE A 101 12.37 -13.94 -5.13
N ALA A 102 11.07 -13.84 -5.39
CA ALA A 102 10.46 -12.61 -5.93
C ALA A 102 10.54 -11.44 -4.93
N GLU A 103 10.25 -11.68 -3.64
CA GLU A 103 10.41 -10.66 -2.60
C GLU A 103 11.87 -10.22 -2.46
N ARG A 104 12.82 -11.16 -2.50
CA ARG A 104 14.25 -10.84 -2.44
C ARG A 104 14.69 -9.98 -3.63
N LYS A 105 14.19 -10.25 -4.84
CA LYS A 105 14.47 -9.42 -6.02
C LYS A 105 13.92 -8.00 -5.86
N LYS A 106 12.66 -7.84 -5.42
CA LYS A 106 12.07 -6.53 -5.13
C LYS A 106 12.92 -5.76 -4.10
N TRP A 107 13.39 -6.44 -3.05
CA TRP A 107 14.23 -5.81 -2.04
C TRP A 107 15.61 -5.39 -2.60
N GLN A 108 16.23 -6.21 -3.44
CA GLN A 108 17.48 -5.86 -4.12
C GLN A 108 17.33 -4.68 -5.07
N GLU A 109 16.22 -4.58 -5.81
CA GLU A 109 15.92 -3.44 -6.68
C GLU A 109 15.73 -2.15 -5.87
N ARG A 110 15.00 -2.21 -4.75
CA ARG A 110 14.87 -1.08 -3.81
C ARG A 110 16.22 -0.64 -3.26
N MET A 111 17.06 -1.57 -2.82
CA MET A 111 18.41 -1.25 -2.34
C MET A 111 19.27 -0.61 -3.44
N ARG A 112 19.22 -1.12 -4.67
CA ARG A 112 19.97 -0.55 -5.80
C ARG A 112 19.49 0.85 -6.16
N LYS A 113 18.18 1.13 -6.05
CA LYS A 113 17.62 2.48 -6.26
C LYS A 113 18.15 3.44 -5.19
N LEU A 114 18.08 3.05 -3.91
CA LEU A 114 18.60 3.83 -2.79
C LEU A 114 20.12 4.08 -2.90
N GLU A 115 20.90 3.09 -3.34
CA GLU A 115 22.34 3.26 -3.56
C GLU A 115 22.65 4.28 -4.66
N LYS A 116 21.89 4.25 -5.77
CA LYS A 116 22.03 5.23 -6.84
C LYS A 116 21.68 6.64 -6.37
N GLU A 117 20.60 6.79 -5.61
CA GLU A 117 20.17 8.07 -5.03
C GLU A 117 21.18 8.60 -4.00
N ALA A 118 21.73 7.73 -3.15
CA ALA A 118 22.78 8.11 -2.22
C ALA A 118 24.06 8.54 -2.95
N ALA A 119 24.40 7.86 -4.06
CA ALA A 119 25.56 8.22 -4.87
C ALA A 119 25.38 9.57 -5.59
N THR A 120 24.19 9.86 -6.12
CA THR A 120 23.90 11.17 -6.74
C THR A 120 23.89 12.28 -5.69
N ALA A 121 23.28 12.05 -4.52
CA ALA A 121 23.31 12.99 -3.40
C ALA A 121 24.75 13.29 -2.96
N LYS A 122 25.60 12.26 -2.82
CA LYS A 122 27.02 12.43 -2.48
C LYS A 122 27.79 13.22 -3.54
N ARG A 123 27.54 12.99 -4.83
CA ARG A 123 28.15 13.78 -5.93
C ARG A 123 27.71 15.24 -5.87
N PHE A 124 26.44 15.50 -5.59
CA PHE A 124 25.93 16.86 -5.42
C PHE A 124 26.60 17.57 -4.24
N MET A 125 26.69 16.90 -3.08
CA MET A 125 27.40 17.43 -1.91
C MET A 125 28.88 17.73 -2.22
N GLN A 126 29.56 16.86 -2.96
CA GLN A 126 30.94 17.10 -3.42
C GLN A 126 31.04 18.28 -4.39
N GLN A 127 30.08 18.44 -5.33
CA GLN A 127 30.05 19.55 -6.29
C GLN A 127 29.82 20.90 -5.59
N VAL A 128 28.96 20.93 -4.58
CA VAL A 128 28.74 22.11 -3.74
C VAL A 128 29.89 22.29 -2.74
N GLY A 129 30.76 21.29 -2.56
CA GLY A 129 31.94 21.35 -1.69
C GLY A 129 31.61 21.23 -0.21
N VAL A 130 30.57 20.46 0.14
CA VAL A 130 30.05 20.32 1.49
C VAL A 130 30.13 18.88 1.96
N GLY A 131 30.57 18.67 3.21
CA GLY A 131 30.74 17.33 3.78
C GLY A 131 29.49 16.74 4.42
N ASP A 132 28.53 17.60 4.77
CA ASP A 132 27.35 17.23 5.57
C ASP A 132 26.09 17.97 5.09
N VAL A 133 24.93 17.35 5.31
CA VAL A 133 23.61 17.86 4.94
C VAL A 133 23.30 19.13 5.73
N ASP A 134 23.70 19.19 7.01
CA ASP A 134 23.50 20.36 7.84
C ASP A 134 24.28 21.58 7.35
N GLU A 135 25.49 21.36 6.84
CA GLU A 135 26.32 22.43 6.30
C GLU A 135 25.81 22.88 4.91
N LEU A 136 25.25 21.95 4.12
CA LEU A 136 24.58 22.29 2.87
C LEU A 136 23.37 23.19 3.14
N ASN A 137 22.57 22.82 4.13
CA ASN A 137 21.40 23.59 4.53
C ASN A 137 21.78 25.00 5.01
N ARG A 138 22.81 25.13 5.87
CA ARG A 138 23.32 26.45 6.29
C ARG A 138 23.77 27.31 5.12
N ARG A 139 24.35 26.70 4.08
CA ARG A 139 24.80 27.42 2.89
C ARG A 139 23.63 27.87 2.01
N MET A 140 22.58 27.06 1.92
CA MET A 140 21.33 27.45 1.27
C MET A 140 20.67 28.62 2.02
N ASP A 141 20.56 28.53 3.34
CA ASP A 141 20.03 29.59 4.21
C ASP A 141 20.85 30.89 4.03
N ALA A 142 22.17 30.79 3.93
CA ALA A 142 23.05 31.94 3.70
C ALA A 142 22.88 32.57 2.30
N MET A 143 22.68 31.75 1.25
CA MET A 143 22.39 32.26 -0.10
C MET A 143 21.03 32.97 -0.16
N GLU A 144 20.02 32.40 0.49
CA GLU A 144 18.68 32.98 0.54
C GLU A 144 18.65 34.27 1.35
N ALA A 145 19.32 34.29 2.51
CA ALA A 145 19.53 35.52 3.27
C ALA A 145 20.28 36.58 2.43
N HIS A 146 21.31 36.19 1.68
CA HIS A 146 22.03 37.11 0.80
C HIS A 146 21.16 37.67 -0.35
N ARG A 147 20.24 36.87 -0.89
CA ARG A 147 19.27 37.34 -1.88
C ARG A 147 18.31 38.36 -1.27
N LEU A 148 17.81 38.12 -0.06
CA LEU A 148 16.93 39.04 0.66
C LEU A 148 17.64 40.34 1.03
N THR A 149 18.91 40.29 1.42
CA THR A 149 19.69 41.51 1.67
C THR A 149 19.91 42.35 0.42
N GLN A 150 20.10 41.73 -0.74
CA GLN A 150 20.13 42.45 -2.03
C GLN A 150 18.81 43.13 -2.36
N GLN A 151 17.69 42.62 -1.85
CA GLN A 151 16.35 43.22 -1.99
C GLN A 151 16.08 44.34 -0.96
N GLY A 152 17.08 44.70 -0.13
CA GLY A 152 16.99 45.78 0.84
C GLY A 152 16.51 45.35 2.23
N VAL A 153 16.39 44.05 2.49
CA VAL A 153 16.05 43.53 3.83
C VAL A 153 17.31 43.59 4.73
N PRO A 154 17.22 44.08 5.98
CA PRO A 154 18.35 44.03 6.91
C PRO A 154 18.88 42.60 7.12
N ALA A 155 20.20 42.43 7.22
CA ALA A 155 20.84 41.11 7.26
C ALA A 155 20.35 40.20 8.41
N GLU A 156 20.09 40.77 9.58
CA GLU A 156 19.56 40.02 10.73
C GLU A 156 18.14 39.50 10.44
N VAL A 157 17.30 40.33 9.81
CA VAL A 157 15.94 39.97 9.43
C VAL A 157 15.96 38.94 8.30
N ALA A 158 16.86 39.09 7.32
CA ALA A 158 17.01 38.15 6.20
C ALA A 158 17.39 36.73 6.67
N GLN A 159 18.29 36.61 7.64
CA GLN A 159 18.65 35.31 8.23
C GLN A 159 17.48 34.68 9.00
N GLN A 160 16.74 35.47 9.78
CA GLN A 160 15.54 35.00 10.48
C GLN A 160 14.47 34.53 9.48
N TYR A 161 14.27 35.26 8.38
CA TYR A 161 13.33 34.86 7.34
C TYR A 161 13.73 33.55 6.65
N ALA A 162 14.99 33.37 6.27
CA ALA A 162 15.46 32.12 5.66
C ALA A 162 15.26 30.92 6.61
N ALA A 163 15.64 31.07 7.88
CA ALA A 163 15.42 30.03 8.89
C ALA A 163 13.93 29.71 9.10
N THR A 164 13.07 30.74 9.12
CA THR A 164 11.62 30.57 9.28
C THR A 164 10.99 29.91 8.06
N GLN A 165 11.40 30.27 6.85
CA GLN A 165 10.92 29.63 5.62
C GLN A 165 11.27 28.15 5.59
N ARG A 166 12.48 27.79 6.01
CA ARG A 166 12.88 26.39 6.14
C ARG A 166 12.02 25.66 7.16
N GLN A 167 11.80 26.22 8.35
CA GLN A 167 10.91 25.62 9.34
C GLN A 167 9.50 25.42 8.79
N LEU A 168 8.97 26.40 8.04
CA LEU A 168 7.67 26.27 7.38
C LEU A 168 7.68 25.18 6.31
N ALA A 169 8.74 25.06 5.51
CA ALA A 169 8.88 23.99 4.52
C ALA A 169 8.92 22.61 5.18
N ASP A 170 9.67 22.47 6.27
CA ASP A 170 9.76 21.23 7.05
C ASP A 170 8.39 20.86 7.65
N ILE A 171 7.68 21.84 8.23
CA ILE A 171 6.32 21.63 8.76
C ILE A 171 5.36 21.24 7.63
N GLN A 172 5.42 21.91 6.48
CA GLN A 172 4.58 21.58 5.34
C GLN A 172 4.84 20.17 4.80
N GLN A 173 6.11 19.75 4.76
CA GLN A 173 6.47 18.40 4.35
C GLN A 173 5.95 17.37 5.36
N GLN A 174 6.08 17.64 6.66
CA GLN A 174 5.53 16.79 7.72
C GLN A 174 4.01 16.71 7.66
N MET A 175 3.33 17.83 7.41
CA MET A 175 1.88 17.88 7.25
C MET A 175 1.42 17.06 6.05
N ARG A 176 2.11 17.18 4.90
CA ARG A 176 1.83 16.36 3.71
C ARG A 176 2.02 14.88 3.99
N LYS A 177 3.15 14.50 4.57
CA LYS A 177 3.42 13.11 4.95
C LYS A 177 2.38 12.57 5.92
N SER A 178 2.05 13.33 6.96
CA SER A 178 1.02 12.95 7.93
C SER A 178 -0.37 12.81 7.29
N LYS A 179 -0.70 13.64 6.30
CA LYS A 179 -1.95 13.53 5.54
C LYS A 179 -1.99 12.20 4.79
N TYR A 180 -0.92 11.85 4.08
CA TYR A 180 -0.83 10.59 3.35
C TYR A 180 -0.79 9.36 4.26
N ASP A 181 -0.09 9.43 5.40
CA ASP A 181 -0.11 8.39 6.43
C ASP A 181 -1.55 8.11 6.94
N ALA A 182 -2.31 9.18 7.19
CA ALA A 182 -3.69 9.08 7.65
C ALA A 182 -4.62 8.50 6.57
N GLU A 183 -4.48 8.95 5.32
CA GLU A 183 -5.22 8.43 4.17
C GLU A 183 -4.90 6.94 3.93
N ALA A 184 -3.62 6.56 3.95
CA ALA A 184 -3.21 5.17 3.80
C ALA A 184 -3.80 4.28 4.91
N THR A 185 -3.80 4.75 6.16
CA THR A 185 -4.39 4.02 7.29
C THR A 185 -5.90 3.85 7.11
N ARG A 186 -6.59 4.89 6.63
CA ARG A 186 -8.03 4.85 6.30
C ARG A 186 -8.32 3.85 5.18
N LEU A 187 -7.56 3.89 4.10
CA LEU A 187 -7.76 3.05 2.92
C LEU A 187 -7.52 1.57 3.21
N LYS A 188 -6.51 1.25 4.03
CA LYS A 188 -6.23 -0.13 4.48
C LYS A 188 -7.36 -0.78 5.27
N ALA A 189 -8.28 0.02 5.83
CA ALA A 189 -9.45 -0.54 6.50
C ALA A 189 -10.38 -1.29 5.52
N ASP A 190 -10.36 -0.94 4.23
CA ASP A 190 -11.09 -1.66 3.19
C ASP A 190 -10.19 -2.71 2.52
N PRO A 191 -10.59 -4.00 2.50
CA PRO A 191 -9.88 -5.06 1.79
C PRO A 191 -9.62 -4.82 0.30
N PHE A 192 -10.33 -3.87 -0.33
CA PHE A 192 -10.06 -3.45 -1.69
C PHE A 192 -8.63 -2.93 -1.85
N TYR A 193 -8.14 -2.12 -0.89
CA TYR A 193 -6.81 -1.49 -0.90
C TYR A 193 -5.75 -2.30 -0.13
N ALA A 194 -5.95 -3.61 0.03
CA ALA A 194 -5.03 -4.46 0.81
C ALA A 194 -3.60 -4.50 0.25
N ASP A 195 -3.42 -4.13 -1.00
CA ASP A 195 -2.14 -4.08 -1.74
C ASP A 195 -1.54 -2.67 -1.82
N LEU A 196 -2.14 -1.68 -1.16
CA LEU A 196 -1.67 -0.30 -1.15
C LEU A 196 -0.23 -0.19 -0.65
N ASP A 197 0.16 -1.01 0.33
CA ASP A 197 1.51 -1.00 0.93
C ASP A 197 2.61 -1.38 -0.05
N ASP A 198 2.30 -2.19 -1.07
CA ASP A 198 3.29 -2.61 -2.05
C ASP A 198 3.73 -1.46 -2.97
N TYR A 199 2.86 -0.46 -3.17
CA TYR A 199 3.00 0.65 -4.12
C TYR A 199 2.97 2.03 -3.45
N ARG A 200 3.06 2.05 -2.12
CA ARG A 200 2.84 3.24 -1.32
C ARG A 200 3.76 4.40 -1.71
N GLU A 201 5.06 4.14 -1.86
CA GLU A 201 6.05 5.16 -2.22
C GLU A 201 5.75 5.79 -3.60
N GLU A 202 5.36 4.97 -4.58
CA GLU A 202 5.03 5.44 -5.93
C GLU A 202 3.76 6.29 -5.95
N PHE A 203 2.76 5.90 -5.16
CA PHE A 203 1.50 6.64 -5.08
C PHE A 203 1.64 7.94 -4.29
N GLU A 204 2.46 7.97 -3.24
CA GLU A 204 2.78 9.21 -2.50
C GLU A 204 3.50 10.21 -3.41
N GLU A 205 4.49 9.77 -4.19
CA GLU A 205 5.21 10.62 -5.14
C GLU A 205 4.26 11.23 -6.20
N GLU A 206 3.34 10.43 -6.74
CA GLU A 206 2.35 10.92 -7.70
C GLU A 206 1.29 11.82 -7.09
N ALA A 207 0.85 11.51 -5.87
CA ALA A 207 -0.11 12.32 -5.14
C ALA A 207 0.47 13.71 -4.84
N GLU A 208 1.75 13.79 -4.48
CA GLU A 208 2.46 15.06 -4.30
C GLU A 208 2.59 15.82 -5.62
N ARG A 209 2.96 15.13 -6.71
CA ARG A 209 3.15 15.75 -8.02
C ARG A 209 1.85 16.32 -8.59
N LEU A 210 0.74 15.63 -8.39
CA LEU A 210 -0.57 15.99 -8.96
C LEU A 210 -1.46 16.75 -7.97
N ASN A 211 -1.03 16.91 -6.71
CA ASN A 211 -1.84 17.43 -5.61
C ASN A 211 -3.18 16.69 -5.44
N MET A 212 -3.16 15.37 -5.61
CA MET A 212 -4.33 14.50 -5.50
C MET A 212 -4.30 13.69 -4.20
N SER A 213 -5.43 13.10 -3.83
CA SER A 213 -5.49 12.15 -2.72
C SER A 213 -4.83 10.81 -3.10
N LEU A 214 -4.36 10.05 -2.10
CA LEU A 214 -3.84 8.70 -2.31
C LEU A 214 -4.89 7.77 -2.93
N GLU A 215 -6.16 8.00 -2.58
CA GLU A 215 -7.29 7.22 -3.08
C GLU A 215 -7.48 7.43 -4.59
N ASP A 216 -7.45 8.68 -5.05
CA ASP A 216 -7.64 9.00 -6.47
C ASP A 216 -6.48 8.49 -7.31
N VAL A 217 -5.24 8.61 -6.80
CA VAL A 217 -4.05 8.06 -7.45
C VAL A 217 -4.16 6.54 -7.57
N TYR A 218 -4.61 5.87 -6.52
CA TYR A 218 -4.86 4.43 -6.56
C TYR A 218 -5.90 4.07 -7.63
N TRP A 219 -7.02 4.81 -7.70
CA TRP A 219 -8.06 4.58 -8.71
C TRP A 219 -7.55 4.80 -10.14
N MET A 220 -6.75 5.84 -10.35
CA MET A 220 -6.15 6.17 -11.63
C MET A 220 -5.17 5.09 -12.11
N ARG A 221 -4.30 4.61 -11.21
CA ARG A 221 -3.26 3.63 -11.55
C ARG A 221 -3.77 2.20 -11.58
N ARG A 222 -4.53 1.78 -10.57
CA ARG A 222 -4.84 0.37 -10.33
C ARG A 222 -6.32 0.04 -10.12
N GLY A 223 -7.17 1.05 -9.93
CA GLY A 223 -8.59 0.85 -9.62
C GLY A 223 -9.31 -0.14 -10.56
N ARG A 224 -9.08 -0.02 -11.88
CA ARG A 224 -9.69 -0.94 -12.87
C ARG A 224 -9.17 -2.37 -12.77
N GLU A 225 -7.87 -2.54 -12.58
CA GLU A 225 -7.25 -3.87 -12.47
C GLU A 225 -7.68 -4.56 -11.17
N ARG A 226 -7.65 -3.83 -10.05
CA ARG A 226 -8.07 -4.35 -8.75
C ARG A 226 -9.55 -4.77 -8.73
N MET A 227 -10.41 -4.01 -9.40
CA MET A 227 -11.82 -4.40 -9.56
C MET A 227 -11.96 -5.75 -10.27
N LYS A 228 -11.23 -5.96 -11.36
CA LYS A 228 -11.24 -7.22 -12.11
C LYS A 228 -10.68 -8.39 -11.29
N GLU A 229 -9.60 -8.16 -10.54
CA GLU A 229 -9.06 -9.16 -9.60
C GLU A 229 -10.08 -9.54 -8.53
N ARG A 230 -10.75 -8.55 -7.93
CA ARG A 230 -11.78 -8.78 -6.93
C ARG A 230 -12.98 -9.54 -7.48
N GLU A 231 -13.41 -9.24 -8.70
CA GLU A 231 -14.44 -10.03 -9.40
C GLU A 231 -14.01 -11.49 -9.56
N ASN A 232 -12.76 -11.73 -9.97
CA ASN A 232 -12.21 -13.08 -10.08
C ASN A 232 -12.15 -13.79 -8.72
N GLU A 233 -11.72 -13.11 -7.65
CA GLU A 233 -11.71 -13.64 -6.29
C GLU A 233 -13.11 -13.99 -5.79
N VAL A 234 -14.09 -13.10 -6.01
CA VAL A 234 -15.49 -13.31 -5.62
C VAL A 234 -16.09 -14.47 -6.39
N THR A 235 -15.90 -14.54 -7.71
CA THR A 235 -16.40 -15.65 -8.52
C THR A 235 -15.74 -16.98 -8.13
N ALA A 236 -14.45 -16.97 -7.79
CA ALA A 236 -13.76 -18.15 -7.27
C ALA A 236 -14.31 -18.58 -5.91
N LYS A 237 -14.55 -17.66 -4.98
CA LYS A 237 -15.18 -17.94 -3.67
C LYS A 237 -16.59 -18.51 -3.85
N VAL A 238 -17.42 -17.90 -4.69
CA VAL A 238 -18.78 -18.39 -4.98
C VAL A 238 -18.74 -19.78 -5.62
N LYS A 239 -17.83 -20.04 -6.56
CA LYS A 239 -17.64 -21.39 -7.14
C LYS A 239 -17.20 -22.40 -6.09
N ALA A 240 -16.27 -22.03 -5.22
CA ALA A 240 -15.81 -22.90 -4.12
C ALA A 240 -16.94 -23.21 -3.13
N ASP A 241 -17.78 -22.23 -2.78
CA ASP A 241 -18.90 -22.43 -1.87
C ASP A 241 -20.04 -23.24 -2.53
N LYS A 242 -20.29 -23.04 -3.83
CA LYS A 242 -21.17 -23.92 -4.61
C LYS A 242 -20.62 -25.35 -4.65
N ALA A 243 -19.33 -25.54 -4.87
CA ALA A 243 -18.71 -26.87 -4.84
C ALA A 243 -18.80 -27.53 -3.46
N LYS A 244 -18.56 -26.78 -2.37
CA LYS A 244 -18.71 -27.28 -0.99
C LYS A 244 -20.16 -27.66 -0.68
N THR A 245 -21.13 -26.84 -1.08
CA THR A 245 -22.55 -27.13 -0.85
C THR A 245 -23.06 -28.29 -1.71
N GLN A 246 -22.58 -28.44 -2.95
CA GLN A 246 -22.89 -29.61 -3.79
C GLN A 246 -22.21 -30.87 -3.24
N ALA A 247 -20.95 -30.82 -2.81
CA ALA A 247 -20.28 -31.94 -2.16
C ALA A 247 -21.01 -32.38 -0.88
N LYS A 248 -21.62 -31.44 -0.16
CA LYS A 248 -22.45 -31.73 1.03
C LYS A 248 -23.86 -32.26 0.68
N LYS A 249 -24.33 -32.07 -0.56
CA LYS A 249 -25.66 -32.49 -1.07
C LYS A 249 -25.63 -33.77 -1.92
N VAL A 250 -24.50 -34.43 -2.13
CA VAL A 250 -24.42 -35.70 -2.87
C VAL A 250 -24.13 -36.86 -1.92
N VAL A 251 -25.20 -37.38 -1.30
CA VAL A 251 -25.54 -38.83 -1.29
C VAL A 251 -27.06 -38.96 -1.09
N THR A 252 -27.84 -38.72 -2.15
CA THR A 252 -29.16 -39.33 -2.32
C THR A 252 -29.39 -39.55 -3.80
N SER A 253 -28.69 -40.53 -4.39
CA SER A 253 -29.13 -41.11 -5.65
C SER A 253 -30.26 -42.09 -5.34
N PRO A 254 -31.51 -41.88 -5.81
CA PRO A 254 -32.38 -43.00 -6.05
C PRO A 254 -31.97 -43.59 -7.40
N THR A 255 -31.59 -44.87 -7.40
CA THR A 255 -31.44 -45.75 -8.58
C THR A 255 -30.08 -45.70 -9.29
N GLY A 256 -29.39 -46.84 -9.27
CA GLY A 256 -28.32 -47.14 -10.23
C GLY A 256 -26.97 -47.60 -9.65
N ASN A 257 -26.95 -48.59 -8.75
CA ASN A 257 -26.03 -49.74 -8.79
C ASN A 257 -26.05 -50.51 -7.47
N ASN A 258 -26.79 -51.62 -7.45
CA ASN A 258 -26.64 -52.69 -6.48
C ASN A 258 -25.29 -53.40 -6.68
N ALA A 259 -24.19 -52.76 -6.29
CA ALA A 259 -22.87 -53.36 -6.19
C ALA A 259 -22.25 -52.95 -4.85
N GLY A 260 -22.95 -53.29 -3.77
CA GLY A 260 -22.55 -52.86 -2.42
C GLY A 260 -23.47 -53.31 -1.30
N GLN A 261 -24.38 -54.27 -1.53
CA GLN A 261 -24.87 -55.06 -0.41
C GLN A 261 -23.67 -55.85 0.13
N SER A 262 -23.01 -55.28 1.13
CA SER A 262 -22.29 -56.08 2.10
C SER A 262 -23.26 -57.13 2.60
N THR A 263 -23.18 -58.36 2.07
CA THR A 263 -23.61 -59.51 2.85
C THR A 263 -22.86 -59.36 4.16
N LYS A 264 -23.58 -59.08 5.26
CA LYS A 264 -22.99 -59.07 6.60
C LYS A 264 -22.35 -60.45 6.76
N ARG A 265 -21.03 -60.56 6.52
CA ARG A 265 -20.26 -61.75 6.87
C ARG A 265 -20.59 -62.00 8.32
N VAL A 266 -21.24 -63.14 8.59
CA VAL A 266 -21.64 -63.48 9.94
C VAL A 266 -20.35 -63.57 10.76
N GLN A 267 -20.12 -62.59 11.63
CA GLN A 267 -18.96 -62.59 12.51
C GLN A 267 -19.21 -63.60 13.62
N LEU A 268 -18.79 -64.84 13.39
CA LEU A 268 -18.68 -65.87 14.42
C LEU A 268 -17.33 -65.73 15.12
N SER A 269 -17.35 -65.82 16.45
CA SER A 269 -16.13 -65.90 17.26
C SER A 269 -15.34 -67.16 16.92
N ALA A 270 -14.04 -67.17 17.24
CA ALA A 270 -13.15 -68.29 16.92
C ALA A 270 -13.64 -69.63 17.53
N ILE A 271 -14.23 -69.58 18.72
CA ILE A 271 -14.79 -70.73 19.43
C ILE A 271 -16.02 -71.28 18.69
N GLU A 272 -16.91 -70.40 18.23
CA GLU A 272 -18.14 -70.82 17.52
C GLU A 272 -17.84 -71.46 16.16
N ARG A 273 -16.77 -71.04 15.48
CA ARG A 273 -16.32 -71.69 14.25
C ARG A 273 -15.78 -73.10 14.51
N GLN A 274 -15.12 -73.32 15.65
CA GLN A 274 -14.64 -74.64 16.03
C GLN A 274 -15.82 -75.56 16.39
N ILE A 275 -16.83 -75.05 17.08
CA ILE A 275 -18.06 -75.81 17.38
C ILE A 275 -18.82 -76.15 16.10
N ALA A 276 -18.99 -75.20 15.17
CA ALA A 276 -19.61 -75.47 13.87
C ALA A 276 -18.89 -76.58 13.11
N LYS A 277 -17.54 -76.53 13.09
CA LYS A 277 -16.72 -77.56 12.45
C LYS A 277 -16.82 -78.92 13.13
N ALA A 278 -16.86 -78.96 14.46
CA ALA A 278 -17.03 -80.20 15.23
C ALA A 278 -18.42 -80.83 15.03
N ALA A 279 -19.45 -79.99 14.84
CA ALA A 279 -20.81 -80.41 14.51
C ALA A 279 -21.00 -80.77 13.02
N GLY A 280 -19.95 -80.68 12.19
CA GLY A 280 -20.03 -80.98 10.76
C GLY A 280 -20.86 -79.98 9.95
N MET A 281 -21.12 -78.78 10.47
CA MET A 281 -21.93 -77.74 9.82
C MET A 281 -21.05 -76.60 9.28
N THR A 282 -21.52 -75.92 8.24
CA THR A 282 -20.85 -74.71 7.77
C THR A 282 -21.07 -73.55 8.77
N PRO A 283 -20.13 -72.60 8.90
CA PRO A 283 -20.29 -71.47 9.81
C PRO A 283 -21.59 -70.68 9.57
N GLU A 284 -22.02 -70.55 8.33
CA GLU A 284 -23.25 -69.84 7.97
C GLU A 284 -24.52 -70.57 8.44
N GLU A 285 -24.54 -71.90 8.35
CA GLU A 285 -25.64 -72.73 8.85
C GLU A 285 -25.73 -72.69 10.38
N TYR A 286 -24.59 -72.77 11.07
CA TYR A 286 -24.53 -72.67 12.53
C TYR A 286 -25.08 -71.33 13.02
N ALA A 287 -24.73 -70.23 12.34
CA ALA A 287 -25.23 -68.90 12.68
C ALA A 287 -26.74 -68.72 12.46
N LYS A 288 -27.31 -69.43 11.47
CA LYS A 288 -28.74 -69.43 11.18
C LYS A 288 -29.52 -70.23 12.23
N ASN A 289 -28.99 -71.37 12.68
CA ASN A 289 -29.61 -72.18 13.74
C ASN A 289 -29.52 -71.53 15.12
N LYS A 290 -28.47 -70.75 15.42
CA LYS A 290 -28.35 -70.00 16.68
C LYS A 290 -29.40 -68.88 16.83
N LYS A 291 -29.91 -68.33 15.71
CA LYS A 291 -30.88 -67.23 15.69
C LYS A 291 -32.34 -67.69 15.74
N ARG A 292 -32.59 -69.00 15.68
CA ARG A 292 -33.90 -69.61 15.92
C ARG A 292 -33.97 -70.07 17.36
#